data_AF-A0A4R4SIX0-F1
#
_entry.id   AF-A0A4R4SIX0-F1
#
_cell.length_a   1.000
_cell.length_b   1.000
_cell.length_c   1.000
_cell.angle_alpha   90.00
_cell.angle_beta   90.00
_cell.angle_gamma   90.00
#
_symmetry.space_group_name_H-M   'P 1'
#
loop_
_entity.id
_entity.type
_entity.pdbx_description
1 polymer ?
#
loop_
_entity_poly.entity_id
_entity_poly.type
_entity_poly.pdbx_seq_one_letter_code
_entity_poly.pdbx_strand_id
1 'polypeptide(L)'
;MRARTRWLAALSVALLGAAGVAVVDTVAAPRAAQALENGVARTPPMGWNSWNTFFCNINEALIRQMADAMVSSGMRDAGYQYVVVDDCWMNPNRDSAGNLQADPTRFPSGMKALGDYIHARGLKFGIYQAPLDKTCAQYFGSYPGATGAMGHEAQDARQFAAWGVDYLKYDWCSPTGTINEQVNRFAIMRDALAATGRPILYSINPNSIHEKTGPMRNWGDVANIWRTTEDITNAWDTGQTNGYPMGIQNIINVNVPLAGYARPGSFNDPDMMEVGRGGMNDTEMRSHFAMWAIMAAPLIAGNDLRSMNSATQTILKNANLIAINQDTLGLQATQISNDGTRRVLAKRLANGDIAVALFNQGSSTTTISTTAAAIGKSGTSFTLLDAWTNGTSTTTGTISASVPAHGTVVYRVSGGGTTPPTTPPPPTTFRLRSESSGRCLDLDNSNTANGTGMLIWDCHTGANQQFTQSGQALQLMGKCLNLPTNATAGTRVQIWDCNGGTNQQWTFNGNGTISSVRFPSLCLDVNNAGTTNGTTVLVWTCHTAANQRWSRI
;
A
#
# COMPACT_ATOMS: atom_id res chain seq x y z
N MET A 1 -52.15 6.71 85.26
CA MET A 1 -50.98 5.82 85.46
C MET A 1 -50.70 5.08 84.18
N ARG A 2 -49.41 4.92 83.86
CA ARG A 2 -48.85 4.25 82.68
C ARG A 2 -49.50 2.86 82.45
N ALA A 3 -49.79 2.51 81.19
CA ALA A 3 -49.27 1.29 80.56
C ALA A 3 -49.77 1.10 79.11
N ARG A 4 -48.81 1.21 78.19
CA ARG A 4 -48.54 0.27 77.08
C ARG A 4 -49.71 -0.16 76.18
N THR A 5 -49.83 0.55 75.06
CA THR A 5 -50.58 0.15 73.87
C THR A 5 -49.81 -0.94 73.12
N ARG A 6 -50.43 -2.12 72.91
CA ARG A 6 -50.05 -3.02 71.83
C ARG A 6 -51.25 -3.80 71.26
N TRP A 7 -51.48 -3.55 69.96
CA TRP A 7 -51.91 -4.46 68.88
C TRP A 7 -53.39 -4.86 68.82
N LEU A 8 -54.01 -4.56 67.67
CA LEU A 8 -54.79 -5.53 66.88
C LEU A 8 -54.97 -5.03 65.44
N ALA A 9 -54.89 -6.00 64.54
CA ALA A 9 -54.64 -5.89 63.12
C ALA A 9 -55.92 -5.70 62.29
N ALA A 10 -55.76 -5.15 61.08
CA ALA A 10 -56.66 -5.40 59.97
C ALA A 10 -55.81 -5.64 58.71
N LEU A 11 -55.88 -6.87 58.20
CA LEU A 11 -55.38 -7.28 56.89
C LEU A 11 -56.11 -6.50 55.79
N SER A 12 -55.37 -6.02 54.80
CA SER A 12 -55.90 -5.73 53.47
C SER A 12 -54.84 -6.19 52.47
N VAL A 13 -55.17 -7.25 51.74
CA VAL A 13 -54.36 -7.81 50.66
C VAL A 13 -54.48 -6.87 49.46
N ALA A 14 -53.37 -6.25 49.07
CA ALA A 14 -53.23 -5.56 47.79
C ALA A 14 -52.25 -6.36 46.93
N LEU A 15 -52.74 -6.95 45.84
CA LEU A 15 -51.89 -7.47 44.77
C LEU A 15 -51.19 -6.29 44.08
N LEU A 16 -49.88 -6.19 44.23
CA LEU A 16 -49.03 -5.38 43.37
C LEU A 16 -48.35 -6.32 42.37
N GLY A 17 -48.82 -6.25 41.11
CA GLY A 17 -48.13 -6.88 39.99
C GLY A 17 -46.76 -6.23 39.81
N ALA A 18 -45.70 -6.99 40.08
CA ALA A 18 -44.35 -6.59 39.74
C ALA A 18 -44.18 -6.73 38.21
N ALA A 19 -44.34 -5.62 37.49
CA ALA A 19 -43.82 -5.51 36.13
C ALA A 19 -42.29 -5.46 36.23
N GLY A 20 -41.66 -6.64 36.12
CA GLY A 20 -40.22 -6.74 35.95
C GLY A 20 -39.82 -6.10 34.63
N VAL A 21 -39.33 -4.87 34.67
CA VAL A 21 -38.61 -4.27 33.54
C VAL A 21 -37.27 -4.99 33.48
N ALA A 22 -37.19 -6.02 32.65
CA ALA A 22 -35.91 -6.56 32.22
C ALA A 22 -35.21 -5.46 31.43
N VAL A 23 -34.26 -4.78 32.06
CA VAL A 23 -33.25 -3.99 31.34
C VAL A 23 -32.38 -5.03 30.63
N VAL A 24 -32.78 -5.36 29.40
CA VAL A 24 -31.91 -6.07 28.49
C VAL A 24 -30.84 -5.05 28.11
N ASP A 25 -29.71 -5.09 28.80
CA ASP A 25 -28.49 -4.48 28.31
C ASP A 25 -28.18 -5.15 26.99
N THR A 26 -28.66 -4.54 25.89
CA THR A 26 -28.18 -4.86 24.57
C THR A 26 -26.71 -4.48 24.57
N VAL A 27 -25.84 -5.44 24.87
CA VAL A 27 -24.43 -5.37 24.53
C VAL A 27 -24.41 -5.15 23.02
N ALA A 28 -24.28 -3.89 22.62
CA ALA A 28 -24.05 -3.56 21.23
C ALA A 28 -22.82 -4.36 20.83
N ALA A 29 -22.98 -5.27 19.86
CA ALA A 29 -21.85 -5.90 19.22
C ALA A 29 -20.86 -4.77 18.88
N PRO A 30 -19.56 -4.89 19.23
CA PRO A 30 -18.61 -3.85 18.93
C PRO A 30 -18.75 -3.55 17.44
N ARG A 31 -19.13 -2.30 17.11
CA ARG A 31 -19.01 -1.83 15.74
C ARG A 31 -17.60 -2.19 15.32
N ALA A 32 -17.44 -2.91 14.21
CA ALA A 32 -16.14 -3.07 13.58
C ALA A 32 -15.52 -1.68 13.58
N ALA A 33 -14.47 -1.49 14.38
CA ALA A 33 -13.88 -0.18 14.53
C ALA A 33 -13.53 0.28 13.11
N GLN A 34 -13.93 1.50 12.76
CA GLN A 34 -13.32 2.20 11.63
C GLN A 34 -11.87 2.52 12.03
N ALA A 35 -11.05 1.47 12.21
CA ALA A 35 -9.87 1.47 13.07
C ALA A 35 -8.67 2.23 12.48
N LEU A 36 -8.78 2.73 11.24
CA LEU A 36 -7.68 3.41 10.54
C LEU A 36 -7.98 4.84 10.13
N GLU A 37 -9.21 5.30 10.37
CA GLU A 37 -9.55 6.71 10.38
C GLU A 37 -9.12 7.35 11.73
N ASN A 38 -7.98 6.91 12.27
CA ASN A 38 -7.38 7.34 13.54
C ASN A 38 -6.83 8.79 13.50
N GLY A 39 -7.08 9.52 12.41
CA GLY A 39 -6.70 10.92 12.24
C GLY A 39 -5.28 11.14 11.75
N VAL A 40 -4.44 10.10 11.65
CA VAL A 40 -3.07 10.21 11.12
C VAL A 40 -3.03 9.86 9.62
N ALA A 41 -1.86 10.05 9.00
CA ALA A 41 -1.63 9.77 7.58
C ALA A 41 -2.72 10.39 6.66
N ARG A 42 -3.15 11.63 6.91
CA ARG A 42 -4.06 12.34 5.98
C ARG A 42 -3.37 12.69 4.66
N THR A 43 -2.07 12.82 4.71
CA THR A 43 -1.12 12.80 3.59
C THR A 43 -0.06 11.72 3.87
N PRO A 44 0.73 11.31 2.86
CA PRO A 44 1.80 10.32 3.08
C PRO A 44 2.77 10.83 4.15
N PRO A 45 3.24 10.00 5.08
CA PRO A 45 4.14 10.46 6.14
C PRO A 45 5.51 10.85 5.58
N MET A 46 6.11 11.89 6.16
CA MET A 46 7.46 12.35 5.83
C MET A 46 8.34 12.28 7.08
N GLY A 47 9.56 11.80 6.96
CA GLY A 47 10.44 11.60 8.10
C GLY A 47 11.78 10.97 7.75
N TRP A 48 12.37 10.30 8.73
CA TRP A 48 13.63 9.59 8.60
C TRP A 48 13.57 8.29 9.40
N ASN A 49 14.26 7.28 8.90
CA ASN A 49 14.39 5.98 9.55
C ASN A 49 15.86 5.55 9.56
N SER A 50 16.29 4.92 10.66
CA SER A 50 17.68 4.55 10.88
C SER A 50 18.20 3.37 10.04
N TRP A 51 17.31 2.52 9.50
CA TRP A 51 17.69 1.21 8.96
C TRP A 51 18.69 1.27 7.81
N ASN A 52 18.37 2.01 6.74
CA ASN A 52 19.14 1.92 5.49
C ASN A 52 20.62 2.24 5.68
N THR A 53 20.96 3.26 6.49
CA THR A 53 22.37 3.62 6.72
C THR A 53 23.01 2.85 7.87
N PHE A 54 22.28 2.59 8.96
CA PHE A 54 22.89 2.18 10.22
C PHE A 54 22.64 0.72 10.60
N PHE A 55 21.62 0.06 10.03
CA PHE A 55 21.20 -1.28 10.45
C PHE A 55 21.07 -1.36 11.98
N CYS A 56 21.66 -2.38 12.62
CA CYS A 56 21.75 -2.48 14.07
C CYS A 56 22.80 -1.55 14.71
N ASN A 57 23.60 -0.76 14.00
CA ASN A 57 24.57 0.16 14.59
C ASN A 57 23.93 1.49 15.00
N ILE A 58 22.95 1.41 15.90
CA ILE A 58 22.19 2.56 16.41
C ILE A 58 22.31 2.67 17.93
N ASN A 59 22.29 3.89 18.45
CA ASN A 59 22.21 4.17 19.88
C ASN A 59 21.52 5.51 20.10
N GLU A 60 21.21 5.81 21.36
CA GLU A 60 20.51 7.03 21.73
C GLU A 60 21.20 8.31 21.24
N ALA A 61 22.53 8.38 21.36
CA ALA A 61 23.29 9.54 20.91
C ALA A 61 23.14 9.76 19.39
N LEU A 62 23.20 8.70 18.59
CA LEU A 62 22.98 8.75 17.15
C LEU A 62 21.57 9.26 16.83
N ILE A 63 20.52 8.69 17.43
CA ILE A 63 19.14 9.10 17.16
C ILE A 63 18.92 10.57 17.53
N ARG A 64 19.48 11.03 18.66
CA ARG A 64 19.44 12.44 19.06
C ARG A 64 20.09 13.35 18.02
N GLN A 65 21.28 12.96 17.51
CA GLN A 65 21.97 13.70 16.46
C GLN A 65 21.19 13.72 15.14
N MET A 66 20.50 12.64 14.78
CA MET A 66 19.63 12.60 13.59
C MET A 66 18.43 13.54 13.74
N ALA A 67 17.80 13.57 14.91
CA ALA A 67 16.73 14.50 15.22
C ALA A 67 17.23 15.97 15.14
N ASP A 68 18.40 16.28 15.71
CA ASP A 68 19.03 17.60 15.61
C ASP A 68 19.38 17.97 14.15
N ALA A 69 19.90 17.01 13.37
CA ALA A 69 20.24 17.23 11.97
C ALA A 69 19.00 17.45 11.10
N MET A 70 17.89 16.75 11.35
CA MET A 70 16.62 16.99 10.66
C MET A 70 16.09 18.41 10.89
N VAL A 71 16.27 18.95 12.10
CA VAL A 71 15.91 20.34 12.42
C VAL A 71 16.88 21.31 11.75
N SER A 72 18.19 21.17 12.01
CA SER A 72 19.20 22.14 11.58
C SER A 72 19.40 22.20 10.07
N SER A 73 19.12 21.11 9.34
CA SER A 73 19.10 21.10 7.88
C SER A 73 17.87 21.76 7.24
N GLY A 74 16.84 22.09 8.04
CA GLY A 74 15.56 22.62 7.57
C GLY A 74 14.61 21.56 7.00
N MET A 75 14.93 20.25 7.11
CA MET A 75 14.02 19.18 6.68
C MET A 75 12.73 19.20 7.49
N ARG A 76 12.80 19.45 8.81
CA ARG A 76 11.59 19.60 9.62
C ARG A 76 10.63 20.64 9.04
N ASP A 77 11.17 21.81 8.70
CA ASP A 77 10.38 22.93 8.21
C ASP A 77 9.88 22.69 6.77
N ALA A 78 10.53 21.79 6.02
CA ALA A 78 10.04 21.27 4.73
C ALA A 78 8.93 20.20 4.88
N GLY A 79 8.61 19.76 6.10
CA GLY A 79 7.50 18.84 6.39
C GLY A 79 7.91 17.47 6.93
N TYR A 80 9.20 17.18 7.08
CA TYR A 80 9.66 15.90 7.67
C TYR A 80 9.43 15.89 9.18
N GLN A 81 8.61 14.97 9.67
CA GLN A 81 8.15 14.98 11.05
C GLN A 81 8.57 13.74 11.84
N TYR A 82 8.67 12.56 11.22
CA TYR A 82 8.92 11.32 11.95
C TYR A 82 10.41 11.02 12.09
N VAL A 83 10.86 10.65 13.28
CA VAL A 83 12.18 10.05 13.54
C VAL A 83 11.93 8.62 14.02
N VAL A 84 12.13 7.65 13.14
CA VAL A 84 11.85 6.23 13.39
C VAL A 84 13.12 5.52 13.83
N VAL A 85 13.12 5.01 15.06
CA VAL A 85 14.14 4.09 15.57
C VAL A 85 13.78 2.70 15.09
N ASP A 86 14.54 2.19 14.11
CA ASP A 86 14.30 0.87 13.53
C ASP A 86 14.80 -0.27 14.45
N ASP A 87 14.90 -1.49 13.93
CA ASP A 87 15.22 -2.69 14.71
C ASP A 87 16.51 -2.57 15.56
N CYS A 88 16.68 -3.50 16.49
CA CYS A 88 17.81 -3.63 17.39
C CYS A 88 17.84 -2.58 18.53
N TRP A 89 16.76 -1.86 18.83
CA TRP A 89 16.74 -0.89 19.95
C TRP A 89 16.49 -1.50 21.34
N MET A 90 15.81 -2.65 21.35
CA MET A 90 15.26 -3.31 22.54
C MET A 90 16.29 -4.15 23.28
N ASN A 91 16.14 -4.28 24.59
CA ASN A 91 16.84 -5.30 25.36
C ASN A 91 16.52 -6.69 24.77
N PRO A 92 17.50 -7.60 24.64
CA PRO A 92 17.29 -8.97 24.17
C PRO A 92 16.28 -9.79 24.99
N ASN A 93 15.93 -9.34 26.20
CA ASN A 93 14.94 -9.96 27.06
C ASN A 93 13.89 -8.93 27.51
N ARG A 94 12.64 -9.39 27.57
CA ARG A 94 11.57 -8.72 28.32
C ARG A 94 11.86 -8.80 29.82
N ASP A 95 11.27 -7.90 30.60
CA ASP A 95 11.36 -7.99 32.06
C ASP A 95 10.51 -9.16 32.60
N SER A 96 10.54 -9.37 33.94
CA SER A 96 9.78 -10.46 34.58
C SER A 96 8.25 -10.33 34.48
N ALA A 97 7.74 -9.16 34.11
CA ALA A 97 6.33 -8.90 33.85
C ALA A 97 5.99 -8.95 32.34
N GLY A 98 6.96 -9.28 31.48
CA GLY A 98 6.80 -9.37 30.03
C GLY A 98 6.89 -8.03 29.31
N ASN A 99 7.28 -6.94 29.97
CA ASN A 99 7.38 -5.63 29.32
C ASN A 99 8.64 -5.55 28.45
N LEU A 100 8.52 -4.82 27.34
CA LEU A 100 9.67 -4.40 26.54
C LEU A 100 10.55 -3.45 27.34
N GLN A 101 11.86 -3.58 27.16
CA GLN A 101 12.86 -2.70 27.74
C GLN A 101 13.75 -2.16 26.62
N ALA A 102 14.26 -0.95 26.77
CA ALA A 102 15.33 -0.47 25.90
C ALA A 102 16.63 -1.21 26.26
N ASP A 103 17.52 -1.43 25.29
CA ASP A 103 18.86 -1.92 25.59
C ASP A 103 19.57 -0.89 26.49
N PRO A 104 19.97 -1.24 27.73
CA PRO A 104 20.46 -0.25 28.71
C PRO A 104 21.83 0.33 28.35
N THR A 105 22.57 -0.31 27.45
CA THR A 105 23.87 0.20 26.98
C THR A 105 23.66 1.15 25.80
N ARG A 106 22.75 0.80 24.89
CA ARG A 106 22.51 1.57 23.65
C ARG A 106 21.55 2.73 23.87
N PHE A 107 20.58 2.55 24.75
CA PHE A 107 19.52 3.50 25.08
C PHE A 107 19.39 3.68 26.60
N PRO A 108 20.45 4.20 27.26
CA PRO A 108 20.56 4.24 28.72
C PRO A 108 19.47 5.07 29.41
N SER A 109 18.87 6.06 28.73
CA SER A 109 17.76 6.83 29.30
C SER A 109 16.38 6.21 29.06
N GLY A 110 16.29 5.14 28.26
CA GLY A 110 15.06 4.49 27.86
C GLY A 110 14.29 5.23 26.76
N MET A 111 13.31 4.53 26.16
CA MET A 111 12.61 5.04 24.98
C MET A 111 11.69 6.22 25.27
N LYS A 112 11.14 6.32 26.49
CA LYS A 112 10.34 7.49 26.89
C LYS A 112 11.15 8.79 26.82
N ALA A 113 12.35 8.79 27.42
CA ALA A 113 13.19 9.98 27.47
C ALA A 113 13.71 10.38 26.09
N LEU A 114 13.97 9.40 25.22
CA LEU A 114 14.28 9.65 23.81
C LEU A 114 13.08 10.25 23.05
N GLY A 115 11.88 9.67 23.24
CA GLY A 115 10.63 10.20 22.68
C GLY A 115 10.37 11.65 23.09
N ASP A 116 10.47 11.95 24.39
CA ASP A 116 10.31 13.30 24.93
C ASP A 116 11.32 14.30 24.30
N TYR A 117 12.56 13.86 24.05
CA TYR A 117 13.57 14.69 23.38
C TYR A 117 13.27 14.95 21.91
N ILE A 118 12.74 13.96 21.19
CA ILE A 118 12.30 14.11 19.80
C ILE A 118 11.10 15.07 19.74
N HIS A 119 10.12 14.90 20.64
CA HIS A 119 8.97 15.81 20.74
C HIS A 119 9.38 17.26 21.05
N ALA A 120 10.38 17.47 21.91
CA ALA A 120 10.90 18.80 22.22
C ALA A 120 11.49 19.55 20.99
N ARG A 121 11.75 18.84 19.88
CA ARG A 121 12.19 19.42 18.59
C ARG A 121 11.03 19.71 17.62
N GLY A 122 9.80 19.44 18.03
CA GLY A 122 8.63 19.49 17.16
C GLY A 122 8.58 18.33 16.16
N LEU A 123 9.28 17.23 16.46
CA LEU A 123 9.28 16.00 15.69
C LEU A 123 8.39 14.95 16.37
N LYS A 124 8.11 13.86 15.67
CA LYS A 124 7.29 12.72 16.09
C LYS A 124 8.18 11.49 16.25
N PHE A 125 7.94 10.73 17.30
CA PHE A 125 8.77 9.58 17.66
C PHE A 125 8.21 8.30 17.04
N GLY A 126 9.02 7.61 16.24
CA GLY A 126 8.70 6.30 15.68
C GLY A 126 9.55 5.17 16.26
N ILE A 127 8.97 3.97 16.34
CA ILE A 127 9.62 2.77 16.84
C ILE A 127 9.33 1.56 15.96
N TYR A 128 10.16 0.53 16.07
CA TYR A 128 10.04 -0.75 15.35
C TYR A 128 9.62 -1.91 16.26
N GLN A 129 8.81 -2.83 15.73
CA GLN A 129 8.54 -4.15 16.30
C GLN A 129 8.14 -5.17 15.22
N ALA A 130 7.89 -6.44 15.56
CA ALA A 130 7.36 -7.48 14.68
C ALA A 130 6.18 -8.27 15.30
N PRO A 131 5.25 -8.86 14.52
CA PRO A 131 4.11 -9.67 15.01
C PRO A 131 4.47 -11.11 15.41
N LEU A 132 5.76 -11.43 15.40
CA LEU A 132 6.27 -12.78 15.68
C LEU A 132 6.94 -12.83 17.05
N ASP A 133 7.54 -13.97 17.40
CA ASP A 133 8.32 -14.14 18.63
C ASP A 133 9.69 -13.44 18.55
N LYS A 134 10.19 -13.20 17.34
CA LYS A 134 11.44 -12.50 17.06
C LYS A 134 11.23 -11.30 16.14
N THR A 135 12.06 -10.28 16.31
CA THR A 135 12.25 -9.25 15.27
C THR A 135 13.05 -9.79 14.09
N CYS A 136 13.16 -9.02 13.02
CA CYS A 136 13.92 -9.42 11.84
C CYS A 136 15.40 -9.63 12.19
N ALA A 137 16.03 -8.67 12.88
CA ALA A 137 17.43 -8.78 13.30
C ALA A 137 17.67 -9.97 14.24
N GLN A 138 16.71 -10.28 15.11
CA GLN A 138 16.75 -11.46 15.99
C GLN A 138 16.57 -12.77 15.23
N TYR A 139 15.72 -12.77 14.22
CA TYR A 139 15.52 -13.93 13.36
C TYR A 139 16.79 -14.26 12.56
N PHE A 140 17.44 -13.26 11.95
CA PHE A 140 18.65 -13.45 11.15
C PHE A 140 19.95 -13.49 11.98
N GLY A 141 19.86 -13.39 13.31
CA GLY A 141 21.02 -13.48 14.20
C GLY A 141 21.96 -12.27 14.17
N SER A 142 21.54 -11.13 13.61
CA SER A 142 22.28 -9.86 13.67
C SER A 142 22.04 -9.11 14.99
N TYR A 143 21.04 -9.52 15.78
CA TYR A 143 20.79 -9.02 17.13
C TYR A 143 20.31 -10.16 18.04
N PRO A 144 20.69 -10.23 19.33
CA PRO A 144 20.27 -11.32 20.21
C PRO A 144 18.84 -11.15 20.73
N GLY A 145 18.25 -12.26 21.19
CA GLY A 145 16.97 -12.30 21.89
C GLY A 145 15.81 -12.83 21.05
N ALA A 146 14.62 -12.83 21.66
CA ALA A 146 13.35 -13.16 21.04
C ALA A 146 12.27 -12.28 21.71
N THR A 147 12.18 -11.03 21.25
CA THR A 147 11.36 -9.98 21.84
C THR A 147 10.37 -9.39 20.86
N GLY A 148 9.96 -10.17 19.85
CA GLY A 148 8.81 -9.82 19.03
C GLY A 148 7.52 -9.75 19.86
N ALA A 149 6.45 -9.23 19.26
CA ALA A 149 5.22 -8.91 19.99
C ALA A 149 4.21 -10.05 20.08
N MET A 150 4.49 -11.24 19.53
CA MET A 150 3.52 -12.36 19.55
C MET A 150 3.07 -12.68 20.98
N GLY A 151 1.78 -12.52 21.27
CA GLY A 151 1.18 -12.75 22.59
C GLY A 151 1.32 -11.58 23.58
N HIS A 152 1.99 -10.51 23.19
CA HIS A 152 2.23 -9.30 23.99
C HIS A 152 1.67 -8.03 23.31
N GLU A 153 0.92 -8.14 22.22
CA GLU A 153 0.55 -7.00 21.36
C GLU A 153 -0.19 -5.89 22.13
N ALA A 154 -1.15 -6.26 22.98
CA ALA A 154 -1.87 -5.30 23.81
C ALA A 154 -0.99 -4.65 24.90
N GLN A 155 -0.01 -5.39 25.44
CA GLN A 155 0.94 -4.88 26.42
C GLN A 155 1.93 -3.91 25.76
N ASP A 156 2.49 -4.31 24.64
CA ASP A 156 3.43 -3.52 23.83
C ASP A 156 2.77 -2.23 23.34
N ALA A 157 1.53 -2.29 22.82
CA ALA A 157 0.81 -1.10 22.38
C ALA A 157 0.61 -0.08 23.51
N ARG A 158 0.21 -0.53 24.71
CA ARG A 158 0.11 0.36 25.89
C ARG A 158 1.45 0.96 26.26
N GLN A 159 2.53 0.18 26.19
CA GLN A 159 3.88 0.64 26.47
C GLN A 159 4.33 1.70 25.45
N PHE A 160 4.07 1.50 24.16
CA PHE A 160 4.34 2.46 23.10
C PHE A 160 3.57 3.77 23.32
N ALA A 161 2.29 3.70 23.65
CA ALA A 161 1.49 4.88 23.95
C ALA A 161 2.02 5.63 25.20
N ALA A 162 2.41 4.90 26.25
CA ALA A 162 3.02 5.47 27.46
C ALA A 162 4.37 6.13 27.17
N TRP A 163 5.15 5.59 26.23
CA TRP A 163 6.40 6.19 25.76
C TRP A 163 6.22 7.37 24.81
N GLY A 164 4.99 7.67 24.39
CA GLY A 164 4.70 8.76 23.46
C GLY A 164 5.05 8.42 22.00
N VAL A 165 5.07 7.15 21.63
CA VAL A 165 5.27 6.74 20.22
C VAL A 165 4.14 7.31 19.36
N ASP A 166 4.48 7.82 18.18
CA ASP A 166 3.57 8.38 17.17
C ASP A 166 3.52 7.55 15.88
N TYR A 167 4.47 6.63 15.71
CA TYR A 167 4.65 5.79 14.52
C TYR A 167 5.16 4.41 14.94
N LEU A 168 4.51 3.34 14.50
CA LEU A 168 5.01 1.97 14.66
C LEU A 168 5.31 1.38 13.28
N LYS A 169 6.56 1.02 13.03
CA LYS A 169 6.95 0.07 11.96
C LYS A 169 6.80 -1.35 12.48
N TYR A 170 6.18 -2.22 11.69
CA TYR A 170 5.81 -3.55 12.12
C TYR A 170 6.02 -4.60 11.02
N ASP A 171 7.14 -5.34 11.11
CA ASP A 171 7.63 -6.17 10.01
C ASP A 171 7.28 -7.64 10.17
N TRP A 172 6.84 -8.28 9.08
CA TRP A 172 6.78 -9.72 8.97
C TRP A 172 8.17 -10.27 8.69
N CYS A 173 8.74 -11.07 9.57
CA CYS A 173 10.14 -11.55 9.45
C CYS A 173 10.26 -13.07 9.28
N SER A 174 9.15 -13.76 9.02
CA SER A 174 9.12 -15.23 8.88
C SER A 174 9.16 -15.64 7.42
N PRO A 175 9.87 -16.74 7.07
CA PRO A 175 9.87 -17.26 5.72
C PRO A 175 8.59 -18.00 5.35
N THR A 176 7.69 -18.16 6.32
CA THR A 176 6.37 -18.73 6.16
C THR A 176 5.31 -17.73 6.60
N GLY A 177 4.12 -17.88 6.03
CA GLY A 177 2.98 -17.01 6.31
C GLY A 177 2.16 -16.80 5.06
N THR A 178 0.90 -17.20 5.12
CA THR A 178 -0.09 -16.85 4.10
C THR A 178 -0.55 -15.40 4.30
N ILE A 179 -1.07 -14.78 3.24
CA ILE A 179 -1.66 -13.43 3.32
C ILE A 179 -2.75 -13.34 4.41
N ASN A 180 -3.55 -14.39 4.63
CA ASN A 180 -4.59 -14.40 5.65
C ASN A 180 -4.02 -14.42 7.07
N GLU A 181 -2.94 -15.17 7.30
CA GLU A 181 -2.25 -15.18 8.60
C GLU A 181 -1.64 -13.83 8.91
N GLN A 182 -1.01 -13.19 7.92
CA GLN A 182 -0.45 -11.85 8.06
C GLN A 182 -1.52 -10.82 8.38
N VAL A 183 -2.64 -10.83 7.66
CA VAL A 183 -3.78 -9.94 7.92
C VAL A 183 -4.28 -10.11 9.34
N ASN A 184 -4.47 -11.35 9.80
CA ASN A 184 -4.90 -11.63 11.16
C ASN A 184 -3.90 -11.12 12.21
N ARG A 185 -2.60 -11.39 12.03
CA ARG A 185 -1.55 -10.96 12.95
C ARG A 185 -1.40 -9.44 13.01
N PHE A 186 -1.38 -8.78 11.85
CA PHE A 186 -1.32 -7.33 11.79
C PHE A 186 -2.56 -6.65 12.36
N ALA A 187 -3.75 -7.25 12.21
CA ALA A 187 -4.99 -6.74 12.80
C ALA A 187 -4.99 -6.77 14.33
N ILE A 188 -4.33 -7.75 14.97
CA ILE A 188 -4.21 -7.80 16.44
C ILE A 188 -3.50 -6.54 16.97
N MET A 189 -2.35 -6.18 16.37
CA MET A 189 -1.63 -4.97 16.76
C MET A 189 -2.38 -3.70 16.36
N ARG A 190 -3.06 -3.66 15.21
CA ARG A 190 -3.95 -2.54 14.84
C ARG A 190 -4.97 -2.24 15.94
N ASP A 191 -5.68 -3.28 16.39
CA ASP A 191 -6.74 -3.15 17.41
C ASP A 191 -6.15 -2.79 18.78
N ALA A 192 -4.98 -3.36 19.12
CA ALA A 192 -4.24 -3.02 20.32
C ALA A 192 -3.81 -1.54 20.35
N LEU A 193 -3.28 -1.01 19.24
CA LEU A 193 -2.91 0.40 19.10
C LEU A 193 -4.13 1.31 19.23
N ALA A 194 -5.23 0.98 18.54
CA ALA A 194 -6.48 1.74 18.62
C ALA A 194 -7.02 1.79 20.07
N ALA A 195 -6.94 0.69 20.81
CA ALA A 195 -7.39 0.61 22.19
C ALA A 195 -6.58 1.49 23.17
N THR A 196 -5.39 1.96 22.78
CA THR A 196 -4.61 2.90 23.62
C THR A 196 -5.20 4.31 23.66
N GLY A 197 -6.03 4.67 22.68
CA GLY A 197 -6.55 6.03 22.50
C GLY A 197 -5.54 7.06 21.99
N ARG A 198 -4.25 6.70 21.83
CA ARG A 198 -3.25 7.56 21.19
C ARG A 198 -3.23 7.30 19.69
N PRO A 199 -3.37 8.32 18.83
CA PRO A 199 -3.15 8.17 17.40
C PRO A 199 -1.68 7.77 17.11
N ILE A 200 -1.48 6.55 16.62
CA ILE A 200 -0.18 6.02 16.21
C ILE A 200 -0.29 5.64 14.74
N LEU A 201 0.60 6.18 13.89
CA LEU A 201 0.70 5.79 12.50
C LEU A 201 1.19 4.35 12.42
N TYR A 202 0.36 3.48 11.85
CA TYR A 202 0.69 2.07 11.74
C TYR A 202 1.25 1.76 10.35
N SER A 203 2.54 1.41 10.32
CA SER A 203 3.31 1.05 9.14
C SER A 203 3.64 -0.43 9.18
N ILE A 204 3.11 -1.21 8.24
CA ILE A 204 3.36 -2.65 8.18
C ILE A 204 4.29 -3.00 7.03
N ASN A 205 5.17 -3.97 7.25
CA ASN A 205 5.85 -4.64 6.16
C ASN A 205 5.38 -6.10 6.05
N PRO A 206 4.46 -6.40 5.13
CA PRO A 206 4.05 -7.78 4.90
C PRO A 206 5.03 -8.53 3.99
N ASN A 207 6.15 -7.94 3.52
CA ASN A 207 7.12 -8.58 2.62
C ASN A 207 8.49 -8.70 3.30
N SER A 208 8.88 -9.93 3.62
CA SER A 208 10.25 -10.25 4.00
C SER A 208 10.44 -11.75 3.94
N ILE A 209 11.43 -12.23 3.19
CA ILE A 209 11.84 -13.63 3.14
C ILE A 209 10.73 -14.67 2.84
N HIS A 210 9.62 -14.27 2.22
CA HIS A 210 8.55 -15.16 1.77
C HIS A 210 7.91 -14.63 0.47
N GLU A 211 6.83 -15.27 0.01
CA GLU A 211 6.08 -14.78 -1.16
C GLU A 211 5.46 -13.41 -0.90
N LYS A 212 5.90 -12.40 -1.66
CA LYS A 212 5.48 -11.00 -1.53
C LYS A 212 3.95 -10.81 -1.57
N THR A 213 3.33 -10.48 -0.44
CA THR A 213 1.88 -10.29 -0.32
C THR A 213 1.44 -8.82 -0.35
N GLY A 214 2.34 -7.88 -0.09
CA GLY A 214 2.11 -6.44 -0.07
C GLY A 214 1.29 -5.89 -1.25
N PRO A 215 1.68 -6.16 -2.51
CA PRO A 215 0.97 -5.65 -3.67
C PRO A 215 -0.28 -6.48 -4.03
N MET A 216 -0.51 -7.62 -3.37
CA MET A 216 -1.62 -8.54 -3.71
C MET A 216 -2.98 -8.08 -3.18
N ARG A 217 -3.02 -7.09 -2.28
CA ARG A 217 -4.27 -6.54 -1.75
C ARG A 217 -4.12 -5.08 -1.33
N ASN A 218 -5.27 -4.44 -1.10
CA ASN A 218 -5.33 -3.22 -0.31
C ASN A 218 -5.22 -3.57 1.18
N TRP A 219 -4.29 -2.95 1.91
CA TRP A 219 -4.12 -3.11 3.36
C TRP A 219 -4.67 -1.93 4.16
N GLY A 220 -5.38 -0.99 3.53
CA GLY A 220 -5.98 0.17 4.18
C GLY A 220 -7.10 -0.13 5.18
N ASP A 221 -7.48 -1.41 5.33
CA ASP A 221 -8.31 -1.94 6.42
C ASP A 221 -7.49 -2.48 7.60
N VAL A 222 -6.16 -2.64 7.44
CA VAL A 222 -5.21 -3.10 8.46
C VAL A 222 -4.25 -2.01 8.94
N ALA A 223 -3.69 -1.19 8.05
CA ALA A 223 -2.63 -0.23 8.35
C ALA A 223 -2.79 1.11 7.62
N ASN A 224 -2.08 2.13 8.11
CA ASN A 224 -2.05 3.44 7.46
C ASN A 224 -1.13 3.44 6.24
N ILE A 225 -0.01 2.72 6.33
CA ILE A 225 0.88 2.48 5.19
C ILE A 225 1.34 1.02 5.21
N TRP A 226 1.60 0.45 4.03
CA TRP A 226 2.04 -0.93 3.90
C TRP A 226 3.08 -1.08 2.79
N ARG A 227 4.15 -1.82 3.09
CA ARG A 227 5.18 -2.10 2.10
C ARG A 227 4.62 -2.88 0.92
N THR A 228 4.97 -2.47 -0.30
CA THR A 228 4.50 -3.11 -1.55
C THR A 228 5.57 -3.97 -2.22
N THR A 229 6.80 -3.94 -1.72
CA THR A 229 7.96 -4.67 -2.24
C THR A 229 8.85 -5.23 -1.13
N GLU A 230 9.78 -6.10 -1.50
CA GLU A 230 10.98 -6.40 -0.70
C GLU A 230 11.84 -5.13 -0.54
N ASP A 231 12.83 -5.19 0.35
CA ASP A 231 13.60 -4.00 0.75
C ASP A 231 14.36 -3.40 -0.42
N ILE A 232 14.35 -2.06 -0.45
CA ILE A 232 15.09 -1.25 -1.41
C ILE A 232 16.60 -1.28 -1.15
N THR A 233 17.38 -1.10 -2.21
CA THR A 233 18.80 -0.75 -2.12
C THR A 233 19.11 0.49 -2.95
N ASN A 234 20.27 1.10 -2.72
CA ASN A 234 20.75 2.29 -3.40
C ASN A 234 21.26 2.03 -4.84
N ALA A 235 20.57 1.18 -5.58
CA ALA A 235 20.86 0.85 -6.98
C ALA A 235 19.65 1.14 -7.86
N TRP A 236 19.89 1.69 -9.05
CA TRP A 236 18.81 2.03 -9.98
C TRP A 236 17.99 0.81 -10.41
N ASP A 237 18.66 -0.25 -10.87
CA ASP A 237 18.05 -1.50 -11.31
C ASP A 237 18.90 -2.69 -10.84
N THR A 238 18.24 -3.66 -10.21
CA THR A 238 18.86 -4.90 -9.70
C THR A 238 18.43 -6.13 -10.51
N GLY A 239 17.51 -5.96 -11.47
CA GLY A 239 16.83 -7.04 -12.17
C GLY A 239 15.80 -7.81 -11.33
N GLN A 240 15.62 -7.47 -10.05
CA GLN A 240 14.72 -8.16 -9.13
C GLN A 240 13.37 -7.47 -9.06
N THR A 241 12.28 -8.18 -9.38
CA THR A 241 10.89 -7.66 -9.20
C THR A 241 10.12 -8.39 -8.10
N ASN A 242 10.73 -9.42 -7.51
CA ASN A 242 10.18 -10.25 -6.44
C ASN A 242 11.29 -10.84 -5.55
N GLY A 243 12.43 -10.16 -5.45
CA GLY A 243 13.60 -10.64 -4.72
C GLY A 243 14.26 -9.52 -3.94
N TYR A 244 15.03 -9.87 -2.91
CA TYR A 244 15.75 -8.94 -2.05
C TYR A 244 17.23 -8.84 -2.47
N PRO A 245 17.84 -7.64 -2.49
CA PRO A 245 17.20 -6.32 -2.42
C PRO A 245 16.67 -5.86 -3.79
N MET A 246 15.78 -4.87 -3.80
CA MET A 246 15.17 -4.31 -5.01
C MET A 246 15.74 -2.94 -5.38
N GLY A 247 15.91 -2.70 -6.68
CA GLY A 247 16.31 -1.40 -7.22
C GLY A 247 15.14 -0.44 -7.39
N ILE A 248 15.44 0.86 -7.48
CA ILE A 248 14.46 1.95 -7.57
C ILE A 248 13.48 1.71 -8.74
N GLN A 249 13.99 1.39 -9.93
CA GLN A 249 13.18 1.11 -11.12
C GLN A 249 12.28 -0.11 -10.92
N ASN A 250 12.79 -1.17 -10.27
CA ASN A 250 12.02 -2.39 -10.06
C ASN A 250 10.84 -2.14 -9.11
N ILE A 251 11.06 -1.35 -8.06
CA ILE A 251 10.03 -0.96 -7.10
C ILE A 251 8.95 -0.10 -7.75
N ILE A 252 9.34 0.89 -8.55
CA ILE A 252 8.39 1.72 -9.32
C ILE A 252 7.46 0.83 -10.17
N ASN A 253 8.00 -0.20 -10.82
CA ASN A 253 7.22 -1.10 -11.65
C ASN A 253 6.17 -1.91 -10.86
N VAL A 254 6.44 -2.23 -9.59
CA VAL A 254 5.48 -2.90 -8.70
C VAL A 254 4.46 -1.92 -8.13
N ASN A 255 4.89 -0.71 -7.77
CA ASN A 255 4.06 0.23 -7.02
C ASN A 255 3.09 1.04 -7.89
N VAL A 256 3.46 1.37 -9.14
CA VAL A 256 2.61 2.18 -10.03
C VAL A 256 1.22 1.57 -10.27
N PRO A 257 1.07 0.26 -10.54
CA PRO A 257 -0.26 -0.36 -10.72
C PRO A 257 -1.20 -0.25 -9.51
N LEU A 258 -0.68 0.07 -8.32
CA LEU A 258 -1.43 0.07 -7.06
C LEU A 258 -2.14 1.39 -6.76
N ALA A 259 -2.18 2.33 -7.72
CA ALA A 259 -2.71 3.68 -7.53
C ALA A 259 -4.13 3.73 -6.94
N GLY A 260 -4.97 2.73 -7.23
CA GLY A 260 -6.34 2.64 -6.71
C GLY A 260 -6.45 2.39 -5.20
N TYR A 261 -5.36 2.05 -4.52
CA TYR A 261 -5.36 1.81 -3.06
C TYR A 261 -5.04 3.06 -2.24
N ALA A 262 -4.34 4.03 -2.83
CA ALA A 262 -3.91 5.24 -2.15
C ALA A 262 -5.08 6.19 -1.91
N ARG A 263 -5.27 6.58 -0.64
CA ARG A 263 -6.25 7.58 -0.19
C ARG A 263 -5.79 8.17 1.15
N PRO A 264 -6.35 9.29 1.61
CA PRO A 264 -6.11 9.77 2.97
C PRO A 264 -6.37 8.67 4.00
N GLY A 265 -5.39 8.40 4.85
CA GLY A 265 -5.38 7.34 5.85
C GLY A 265 -4.80 6.01 5.38
N SER A 266 -4.47 5.84 4.09
CA SER A 266 -4.05 4.56 3.49
C SER A 266 -3.13 4.78 2.28
N PHE A 267 -1.83 4.50 2.40
CA PHE A 267 -0.87 4.66 1.29
C PHE A 267 -0.02 3.42 1.03
N ASN A 268 0.25 3.20 -0.26
CA ASN A 268 1.26 2.24 -0.71
C ASN A 268 2.65 2.74 -0.29
N ASP A 269 3.43 1.88 0.35
CA ASP A 269 4.80 2.17 0.76
C ASP A 269 5.81 1.41 -0.12
N PRO A 270 6.44 2.07 -1.11
CA PRO A 270 7.52 1.50 -1.90
C PRO A 270 8.87 1.45 -1.17
N ASP A 271 8.88 1.55 0.16
CA ASP A 271 10.05 1.55 1.05
C ASP A 271 10.77 2.91 1.18
N MET A 272 11.67 2.98 2.16
CA MET A 272 12.44 4.15 2.53
C MET A 272 13.32 4.68 1.39
N MET A 273 13.57 5.99 1.37
CA MET A 273 14.34 6.64 0.32
C MET A 273 15.86 6.44 0.49
N GLU A 274 16.51 6.29 -0.65
CA GLU A 274 17.95 6.04 -0.83
C GLU A 274 18.71 7.30 -1.26
N VAL A 275 18.02 8.45 -1.30
CA VAL A 275 18.59 9.75 -1.66
C VAL A 275 19.71 10.09 -0.67
N GLY A 276 20.90 10.34 -1.19
CA GLY A 276 22.07 10.70 -0.38
C GLY A 276 22.82 9.51 0.25
N ARG A 277 22.45 8.25 -0.03
CA ARG A 277 23.19 7.06 0.43
C ARG A 277 24.38 6.65 -0.46
N GLY A 278 24.59 7.33 -1.58
CA GLY A 278 25.54 6.90 -2.61
C GLY A 278 24.97 5.77 -3.49
N GLY A 279 25.73 5.26 -4.45
CA GLY A 279 25.29 4.17 -5.35
C GLY A 279 24.47 4.60 -6.57
N MET A 280 23.85 5.78 -6.52
CA MET A 280 23.13 6.42 -7.63
C MET A 280 23.74 7.77 -8.00
N ASN A 281 23.61 8.16 -9.27
CA ASN A 281 23.95 9.50 -9.73
C ASN A 281 22.85 10.53 -9.40
N ASP A 282 23.10 11.82 -9.61
CA ASP A 282 22.14 12.89 -9.28
C ASP A 282 20.81 12.75 -10.03
N THR A 283 20.85 12.38 -11.32
CA THR A 283 19.65 12.15 -12.13
C THR A 283 18.78 11.06 -11.56
N GLU A 284 19.39 9.93 -11.15
CA GLU A 284 18.70 8.80 -10.53
C GLU A 284 18.13 9.18 -9.16
N MET A 285 18.89 9.88 -8.31
CA MET A 285 18.39 10.36 -7.01
C MET A 285 17.23 11.34 -7.15
N ARG A 286 17.28 12.24 -8.15
CA ARG A 286 16.16 13.13 -8.48
C ARG A 286 14.93 12.32 -8.92
N SER A 287 15.11 11.38 -9.84
CA SER A 287 14.02 10.51 -10.30
C SER A 287 13.42 9.69 -9.17
N HIS A 288 14.24 9.12 -8.28
CA HIS A 288 13.78 8.43 -7.08
C HIS A 288 12.82 9.29 -6.27
N PHE A 289 13.26 10.49 -5.89
CA PHE A 289 12.43 11.42 -5.12
C PHE A 289 11.15 11.85 -5.86
N ALA A 290 11.26 12.19 -7.15
CA ALA A 290 10.12 12.59 -7.97
C ALA A 290 9.06 11.49 -8.09
N MET A 291 9.49 10.24 -8.25
CA MET A 291 8.58 9.11 -8.39
C MET A 291 7.90 8.78 -7.06
N TRP A 292 8.61 8.82 -5.93
CA TRP A 292 7.98 8.70 -4.61
C TRP A 292 6.96 9.83 -4.37
N ALA A 293 7.32 11.06 -4.75
CA ALA A 293 6.44 12.21 -4.62
C ALA A 293 5.14 12.03 -5.42
N ILE A 294 5.25 11.72 -6.73
CA ILE A 294 4.08 11.60 -7.60
C ILE A 294 3.24 10.36 -7.27
N MET A 295 3.85 9.31 -6.72
CA MET A 295 3.13 8.12 -6.28
C MET A 295 2.38 8.29 -4.95
N ALA A 296 2.45 9.46 -4.29
CA ALA A 296 1.96 9.65 -2.93
C ALA A 296 2.55 8.62 -1.94
N ALA A 297 3.83 8.26 -2.12
CA ALA A 297 4.55 7.38 -1.22
C ALA A 297 4.97 8.13 0.06
N PRO A 298 5.20 7.43 1.18
CA PRO A 298 5.95 7.96 2.31
C PRO A 298 7.31 8.55 1.87
N LEU A 299 7.63 9.76 2.33
CA LEU A 299 8.96 10.36 2.11
C LEU A 299 9.80 10.16 3.38
N ILE A 300 10.19 8.91 3.63
CA ILE A 300 11.05 8.55 4.76
C ILE A 300 12.50 8.46 4.29
N ALA A 301 13.35 9.41 4.68
CA ALA A 301 14.78 9.41 4.33
C ALA A 301 15.54 8.30 5.08
N GLY A 302 16.49 7.66 4.40
CA GLY A 302 17.33 6.61 4.98
C GLY A 302 18.82 6.96 5.13
N ASN A 303 19.27 8.14 4.70
CA ASN A 303 20.67 8.57 4.71
C ASN A 303 21.15 9.13 6.07
N ASP A 304 22.46 9.33 6.23
CA ASP A 304 23.01 10.09 7.35
C ASP A 304 22.73 11.59 7.16
N LEU A 305 21.86 12.17 8.01
CA LEU A 305 21.44 13.57 7.88
C LEU A 305 22.54 14.56 8.27
N ARG A 306 23.56 14.13 9.04
CA ARG A 306 24.63 15.02 9.51
C ARG A 306 25.60 15.44 8.40
N SER A 307 25.65 14.66 7.32
CA SER A 307 26.65 14.80 6.25
C SER A 307 26.03 15.02 4.86
N MET A 308 24.77 15.48 4.79
CA MET A 308 24.10 15.76 3.52
C MET A 308 24.78 16.86 2.72
N ASN A 309 25.25 16.52 1.52
CA ASN A 309 25.73 17.51 0.55
C ASN A 309 24.58 18.38 0.00
N SER A 310 24.93 19.47 -0.69
CA SER A 310 23.97 20.43 -1.24
C SER A 310 22.97 19.80 -2.24
N ALA A 311 23.42 18.84 -3.05
CA ALA A 311 22.56 18.12 -3.99
C ALA A 311 21.48 17.31 -3.26
N THR A 312 21.88 16.53 -2.25
CA THR A 312 20.97 15.74 -1.39
C THR A 312 19.95 16.66 -0.71
N GLN A 313 20.42 17.77 -0.13
CA GLN A 313 19.53 18.74 0.50
C GLN A 313 18.55 19.39 -0.48
N THR A 314 18.98 19.65 -1.71
CA THR A 314 18.12 20.22 -2.76
C THR A 314 17.02 19.24 -3.16
N ILE A 315 17.35 17.96 -3.27
CA ILE A 315 16.39 16.90 -3.60
C ILE A 315 15.37 16.75 -2.47
N LEU A 316 15.84 16.47 -1.24
CA LEU A 316 14.97 16.19 -0.10
C LEU A 316 14.11 17.39 0.33
N LYS A 317 14.52 18.63 0.01
CA LYS A 317 13.74 19.84 0.33
C LYS A 317 13.02 20.45 -0.88
N ASN A 318 12.86 19.73 -1.98
CA ASN A 318 12.17 20.27 -3.15
C ASN A 318 10.68 20.53 -2.83
N ALA A 319 10.33 21.80 -2.62
CA ALA A 319 9.00 22.23 -2.20
C ALA A 319 7.89 21.88 -3.20
N ASN A 320 8.16 21.88 -4.50
CA ASN A 320 7.15 21.56 -5.52
C ASN A 320 6.77 20.08 -5.48
N LEU A 321 7.77 19.21 -5.40
CA LEU A 321 7.54 17.77 -5.31
C LEU A 321 6.94 17.37 -3.98
N ILE A 322 7.36 18.00 -2.88
CA ILE A 322 6.72 17.82 -1.57
C ILE A 322 5.26 18.25 -1.63
N ALA A 323 4.93 19.40 -2.23
CA ALA A 323 3.53 19.83 -2.38
C ALA A 323 2.70 18.86 -3.23
N ILE A 324 3.29 18.27 -4.28
CA ILE A 324 2.64 17.21 -5.07
C ILE A 324 2.42 15.95 -4.21
N ASN A 325 3.40 15.54 -3.40
CA ASN A 325 3.29 14.39 -2.51
C ASN A 325 2.21 14.61 -1.44
N GLN A 326 2.23 15.78 -0.81
CA GLN A 326 1.37 16.20 0.30
C GLN A 326 0.03 16.79 -0.14
N ASP A 327 -0.37 16.60 -1.40
CA ASP A 327 -1.68 17.03 -1.87
C ASP A 327 -2.81 16.34 -1.08
N THR A 328 -3.80 17.14 -0.66
CA THR A 328 -4.86 16.72 0.27
C THR A 328 -5.85 15.72 -0.30
N LEU A 329 -5.90 15.51 -1.62
CA LEU A 329 -6.69 14.41 -2.17
C LEU A 329 -6.09 13.04 -1.82
N GLY A 330 -4.80 12.98 -1.45
CA GLY A 330 -4.11 11.73 -1.10
C GLY A 330 -4.05 10.73 -2.25
N LEU A 331 -4.24 11.16 -3.49
CA LEU A 331 -4.23 10.29 -4.66
C LEU A 331 -2.81 9.97 -5.10
N GLN A 332 -2.56 8.70 -5.41
CA GLN A 332 -1.39 8.30 -6.19
C GLN A 332 -1.60 8.64 -7.68
N ALA A 333 -0.51 8.93 -8.40
CA ALA A 333 -0.58 9.08 -9.85
C ALA A 333 -1.01 7.79 -10.56
N THR A 334 -1.87 7.93 -11.56
CA THR A 334 -2.25 6.85 -12.47
C THR A 334 -1.36 6.84 -13.71
N GLN A 335 -1.11 5.65 -14.27
CA GLN A 335 -0.35 5.49 -15.51
C GLN A 335 -1.20 5.92 -16.72
N ILE A 336 -0.66 6.85 -17.51
CA ILE A 336 -1.25 7.29 -18.78
C ILE A 336 -0.69 6.47 -19.94
N SER A 337 0.63 6.23 -19.95
CA SER A 337 1.29 5.39 -20.93
C SER A 337 2.52 4.72 -20.34
N ASN A 338 2.89 3.57 -20.91
CA ASN A 338 4.12 2.84 -20.62
C ASN A 338 4.47 1.97 -21.83
N ASP A 339 5.71 2.06 -22.31
CA ASP A 339 6.23 1.21 -23.39
C ASP A 339 7.36 0.27 -22.95
N GLY A 340 7.58 0.16 -21.65
CA GLY A 340 8.66 -0.62 -21.04
C GLY A 340 9.92 0.20 -20.73
N THR A 341 10.17 1.27 -21.49
CA THR A 341 11.35 2.15 -21.32
C THR A 341 10.99 3.58 -20.95
N ARG A 342 9.74 3.99 -21.22
CA ARG A 342 9.23 5.34 -20.96
C ARG A 342 7.85 5.23 -20.35
N ARG A 343 7.58 6.07 -19.35
CA ARG A 343 6.34 6.08 -18.60
C ARG A 343 5.83 7.50 -18.43
N VAL A 344 4.52 7.69 -18.58
CA VAL A 344 3.83 8.92 -18.23
C VAL A 344 2.87 8.63 -17.09
N LEU A 345 3.00 9.38 -16.01
CA LEU A 345 2.09 9.34 -14.86
C LEU A 345 1.38 10.68 -14.70
N ALA A 346 0.11 10.64 -14.27
CA ALA A 346 -0.67 11.83 -13.96
C ALA A 346 -1.34 11.70 -12.60
N LYS A 347 -1.18 12.72 -11.74
CA LYS A 347 -1.81 12.83 -10.41
C LYS A 347 -2.71 14.05 -10.37
N ARG A 348 -3.98 13.85 -10.05
CA ARG A 348 -4.91 14.95 -9.79
C ARG A 348 -4.56 15.61 -8.46
N LEU A 349 -4.64 16.93 -8.42
CA LEU A 349 -4.42 17.75 -7.23
C LEU A 349 -5.71 18.42 -6.78
N ALA A 350 -5.82 18.74 -5.50
CA ALA A 350 -7.03 19.26 -4.86
C ALA A 350 -7.53 20.57 -5.48
N ASN A 351 -6.60 21.39 -5.99
CA ASN A 351 -6.90 22.68 -6.61
C ASN A 351 -7.35 22.57 -8.09
N GLY A 352 -7.48 21.36 -8.64
CA GLY A 352 -7.82 21.13 -10.05
C GLY A 352 -6.60 21.12 -11.00
N ASP A 353 -5.38 21.28 -10.49
CA ASP A 353 -4.19 21.04 -11.29
C ASP A 353 -3.93 19.54 -11.47
N ILE A 354 -3.10 19.20 -12.45
CA ILE A 354 -2.58 17.85 -12.64
C ILE A 354 -1.06 17.86 -12.56
N ALA A 355 -0.47 17.07 -11.69
CA ALA A 355 0.97 16.78 -11.74
C ALA A 355 1.24 15.68 -12.78
N VAL A 356 2.22 15.88 -13.64
CA VAL A 356 2.58 14.95 -14.72
C VAL A 356 4.06 14.59 -14.60
N ALA A 357 4.38 13.32 -14.44
CA ALA A 357 5.76 12.83 -14.53
C ALA A 357 6.01 12.19 -15.90
N LEU A 358 7.06 12.66 -16.56
CA LEU A 358 7.63 12.10 -17.77
C LEU A 358 8.89 11.34 -17.35
N PHE A 359 8.81 10.03 -17.26
CA PHE A 359 9.84 9.18 -16.65
C PHE A 359 10.53 8.31 -17.70
N ASN A 360 11.85 8.43 -17.77
CA ASN A 360 12.71 7.65 -18.66
C ASN A 360 13.41 6.53 -17.89
N GLN A 361 12.96 5.30 -18.12
CA GLN A 361 13.60 4.07 -17.62
C GLN A 361 14.71 3.58 -18.57
N GLY A 362 14.83 4.18 -19.76
CA GLY A 362 15.82 3.80 -20.77
C GLY A 362 17.22 4.34 -20.49
N SER A 363 18.17 3.83 -21.26
CA SER A 363 19.61 4.11 -21.13
C SER A 363 20.11 5.31 -21.93
N SER A 364 19.23 6.05 -22.60
CA SER A 364 19.59 7.24 -23.38
C SER A 364 18.56 8.35 -23.20
N THR A 365 19.01 9.60 -23.37
CA THR A 365 18.12 10.77 -23.38
C THR A 365 17.07 10.64 -24.48
N THR A 366 15.81 10.86 -24.14
CA THR A 366 14.70 10.70 -25.08
C THR A 366 13.63 11.76 -24.84
N THR A 367 12.85 12.07 -25.89
CA THR A 367 11.67 12.93 -25.72
C THR A 367 10.51 12.08 -25.27
N ILE A 368 9.89 12.47 -24.16
CA ILE A 368 8.67 11.83 -23.63
C ILE A 368 7.57 12.88 -23.67
N SER A 369 6.37 12.48 -24.12
CA SER A 369 5.25 13.41 -24.24
C SER A 369 3.91 12.78 -23.90
N THR A 370 2.95 13.65 -23.59
CA THR A 370 1.53 13.35 -23.45
C THR A 370 0.73 14.59 -23.85
N THR A 371 -0.60 14.54 -23.71
CA THR A 371 -1.49 15.66 -24.01
C THR A 371 -2.32 16.06 -22.79
N ALA A 372 -2.73 17.32 -22.73
CA ALA A 372 -3.66 17.85 -21.75
C ALA A 372 -4.96 17.02 -21.71
N ALA A 373 -5.46 16.59 -22.88
CA ALA A 373 -6.62 15.73 -22.99
C ALA A 373 -6.38 14.34 -22.37
N ALA A 374 -5.22 13.72 -22.63
CA ALA A 374 -4.87 12.41 -22.08
C ALA A 374 -4.77 12.39 -20.55
N ILE A 375 -4.43 13.54 -19.94
CA ILE A 375 -4.39 13.70 -18.49
C ILE A 375 -5.71 14.25 -17.89
N GLY A 376 -6.78 14.33 -18.70
CA GLY A 376 -8.12 14.72 -18.25
C GLY A 376 -8.38 16.23 -18.14
N LYS A 377 -7.55 17.08 -18.78
CA LYS A 377 -7.78 18.52 -18.88
C LYS A 377 -8.45 18.88 -20.21
N SER A 378 -9.30 19.90 -20.16
CA SER A 378 -10.00 20.49 -21.31
C SER A 378 -9.70 21.99 -21.41
N GLY A 379 -9.83 22.56 -22.61
CA GLY A 379 -9.49 23.96 -22.88
C GLY A 379 -8.37 24.09 -23.91
N THR A 380 -7.94 25.31 -24.16
CA THR A 380 -7.02 25.66 -25.27
C THR A 380 -5.69 26.23 -24.83
N SER A 381 -5.50 26.48 -23.53
CA SER A 381 -4.26 27.02 -22.97
C SER A 381 -4.04 26.50 -21.55
N PHE A 382 -2.82 26.04 -21.29
CA PHE A 382 -2.38 25.47 -20.02
C PHE A 382 -1.01 26.02 -19.65
N THR A 383 -0.76 26.18 -18.35
CA THR A 383 0.56 26.56 -17.83
C THR A 383 1.25 25.32 -17.27
N LEU A 384 2.52 25.13 -17.64
CA LEU A 384 3.39 24.09 -17.12
C LEU A 384 4.39 24.73 -16.16
N LEU A 385 4.39 24.31 -14.90
CA LEU A 385 5.44 24.64 -13.93
C LEU A 385 6.33 23.41 -13.75
N ASP A 386 7.61 23.52 -14.10
CA ASP A 386 8.61 22.48 -13.84
C ASP A 386 8.94 22.43 -12.34
N ALA A 387 8.71 21.27 -11.72
CA ALA A 387 8.89 21.07 -10.30
C ALA A 387 10.36 21.12 -9.84
N TRP A 388 11.32 20.90 -10.74
CA TRP A 388 12.75 20.97 -10.43
C TRP A 388 13.32 22.36 -10.62
N THR A 389 12.93 23.06 -11.68
CA THR A 389 13.56 24.33 -12.07
C THR A 389 12.76 25.56 -11.66
N ASN A 390 11.49 25.40 -11.27
CA ASN A 390 10.49 26.48 -11.16
C ASN A 390 10.23 27.23 -12.48
N GLY A 391 10.75 26.72 -13.61
CA GLY A 391 10.49 27.29 -14.91
C GLY A 391 9.02 27.16 -15.28
N THR A 392 8.42 28.24 -15.77
CA THR A 392 7.05 28.25 -16.26
C THR A 392 7.02 28.37 -17.77
N SER A 393 6.14 27.61 -18.42
CA SER A 393 5.84 27.74 -19.86
C SER A 393 4.34 27.56 -20.11
N THR A 394 3.90 27.82 -21.34
CA THR A 394 2.50 27.63 -21.75
C THR A 394 2.40 26.64 -22.91
N THR A 395 1.32 25.88 -22.96
CA THR A 395 1.02 24.96 -24.06
C THR A 395 -0.45 25.03 -24.44
N THR A 396 -0.77 24.72 -25.69
CA THR A 396 -2.16 24.56 -26.18
C THR A 396 -2.65 23.12 -26.05
N GLY A 397 -1.80 22.18 -25.62
CA GLY A 397 -2.23 20.80 -25.37
C GLY A 397 -1.09 19.80 -25.24
N THR A 398 0.06 20.00 -25.88
CA THR A 398 1.20 19.07 -25.79
C THR A 398 2.02 19.32 -24.53
N ILE A 399 2.30 18.26 -23.77
CA ILE A 399 3.17 18.29 -22.60
C ILE A 399 4.35 17.38 -22.91
N SER A 400 5.56 17.93 -22.99
CA SER A 400 6.74 17.21 -23.47
C SER A 400 8.02 17.72 -22.80
N ALA A 401 9.02 16.85 -22.72
CA ALA A 401 10.37 17.22 -22.31
C ALA A 401 11.40 16.28 -22.93
N SER A 402 12.63 16.77 -23.10
CA SER A 402 13.81 15.93 -23.27
C SER A 402 14.24 15.41 -21.91
N VAL A 403 14.13 14.10 -21.69
CA VAL A 403 14.35 13.45 -20.40
C VAL A 403 15.64 12.61 -20.47
N PRO A 404 16.67 12.90 -19.65
CA PRO A 404 17.89 12.09 -19.61
C PRO A 404 17.62 10.61 -19.31
N ALA A 405 18.59 9.74 -19.61
CA ALA A 405 18.57 8.35 -19.16
C ALA A 405 18.34 8.30 -17.63
N HIS A 406 17.45 7.43 -17.18
CA HIS A 406 17.05 7.29 -15.78
C HIS A 406 16.45 8.58 -15.17
N GLY A 407 16.11 9.56 -16.00
CA GLY A 407 15.66 10.88 -15.61
C GLY A 407 14.14 10.98 -15.51
N THR A 408 13.70 12.02 -14.79
CA THR A 408 12.28 12.39 -14.70
C THR A 408 12.14 13.89 -14.87
N VAL A 409 11.14 14.32 -15.64
CA VAL A 409 10.64 15.71 -15.60
C VAL A 409 9.24 15.68 -15.03
N VAL A 410 8.98 16.55 -14.04
CA VAL A 410 7.66 16.66 -13.41
C VAL A 410 7.11 18.05 -13.63
N TYR A 411 5.93 18.14 -14.25
CA TYR A 411 5.20 19.39 -14.43
C TYR A 411 3.98 19.43 -13.52
N ARG A 412 3.68 20.58 -12.92
CA ARG A 412 2.33 20.92 -12.49
C ARG A 412 1.62 21.65 -13.62
N VAL A 413 0.47 21.13 -14.04
CA VAL A 413 -0.30 21.61 -15.19
C VAL A 413 -1.59 22.29 -14.71
N SER A 414 -1.61 23.61 -14.82
CA SER A 414 -2.75 24.46 -14.45
C SER A 414 -3.44 25.06 -15.68
N GLY A 415 -4.57 25.74 -15.46
CA GLY A 415 -5.41 26.30 -16.53
C GLY A 415 -6.36 25.27 -17.13
N GLY A 416 -7.30 25.75 -17.96
CA GLY A 416 -8.38 24.94 -18.51
C GLY A 416 -9.34 24.37 -17.46
N GLY A 417 -10.32 23.58 -17.90
CA GLY A 417 -11.20 22.84 -17.01
C GLY A 417 -10.63 21.46 -16.73
N THR A 418 -10.80 20.95 -15.51
CA THR A 418 -10.71 19.50 -15.28
C THR A 418 -12.05 18.91 -15.66
N THR A 419 -12.09 18.04 -16.67
CA THR A 419 -13.30 17.25 -16.88
C THR A 419 -13.43 16.35 -15.65
N PRO A 420 -14.50 16.46 -14.83
CA PRO A 420 -14.76 15.46 -13.82
C PRO A 420 -14.79 14.14 -14.58
N PRO A 421 -14.06 13.10 -14.12
CA PRO A 421 -14.07 11.87 -14.87
C PRO A 421 -15.53 11.41 -14.89
N THR A 422 -16.12 11.25 -16.07
CA THR A 422 -17.47 10.67 -16.25
C THR A 422 -17.48 9.18 -15.90
N THR A 423 -16.49 8.73 -15.14
CA THR A 423 -16.29 7.37 -14.69
C THR A 423 -15.51 7.47 -13.37
N PRO A 424 -15.96 6.84 -12.27
CA PRO A 424 -15.09 6.56 -11.13
C PRO A 424 -13.79 5.89 -11.61
N PRO A 425 -12.69 5.88 -10.81
CA PRO A 425 -11.53 5.04 -11.13
C PRO A 425 -12.04 3.66 -11.54
N PRO A 426 -11.46 3.01 -12.56
CA PRO A 426 -12.02 1.77 -13.10
C PRO A 426 -12.35 0.89 -11.90
N PRO A 427 -13.59 0.37 -11.80
CA PRO A 427 -13.91 -0.50 -10.69
C PRO A 427 -12.81 -1.56 -10.67
N THR A 428 -12.22 -1.75 -9.50
CA THR A 428 -11.14 -2.72 -9.30
C THR A 428 -11.57 -4.13 -9.70
N THR A 429 -12.87 -4.33 -9.99
CA THR A 429 -13.49 -5.52 -10.56
C THR A 429 -14.31 -5.19 -11.83
N PHE A 430 -14.31 -6.10 -12.81
CA PHE A 430 -15.18 -6.12 -14.00
C PHE A 430 -15.71 -7.54 -14.23
N ARG A 431 -16.78 -7.69 -15.01
CA ARG A 431 -17.24 -9.02 -15.48
C ARG A 431 -16.82 -9.22 -16.93
N LEU A 432 -16.67 -10.48 -17.33
CA LEU A 432 -16.42 -10.86 -18.72
C LEU A 432 -17.69 -11.42 -19.32
N ARG A 433 -18.35 -10.66 -20.19
CA ARG A 433 -19.58 -11.08 -20.86
C ARG A 433 -19.29 -11.63 -22.26
N SER A 434 -19.72 -12.86 -22.49
CA SER A 434 -19.68 -13.55 -23.79
C SER A 434 -20.63 -12.87 -24.78
N GLU A 435 -20.14 -12.61 -25.99
CA GLU A 435 -20.95 -12.00 -27.04
C GLU A 435 -21.99 -12.96 -27.62
N SER A 436 -21.70 -14.26 -27.72
CA SER A 436 -22.64 -15.26 -28.24
C SER A 436 -23.87 -15.48 -27.36
N SER A 437 -23.72 -15.36 -26.04
CA SER A 437 -24.75 -15.74 -25.07
C SER A 437 -25.32 -14.57 -24.28
N GLY A 438 -24.59 -13.45 -24.20
CA GLY A 438 -24.91 -12.35 -23.30
C GLY A 438 -24.66 -12.65 -21.82
N ARG A 439 -24.11 -13.82 -21.49
CA ARG A 439 -23.83 -14.31 -20.13
C ARG A 439 -22.39 -14.03 -19.71
N CYS A 440 -22.14 -14.05 -18.41
CA CYS A 440 -20.86 -13.73 -17.82
C CYS A 440 -20.04 -14.99 -17.53
N LEU A 441 -18.72 -14.88 -17.66
CA LEU A 441 -17.78 -15.87 -17.17
C LEU A 441 -17.92 -15.99 -15.64
N ASP A 442 -18.16 -17.20 -15.17
CA ASP A 442 -18.57 -17.49 -13.80
C ASP A 442 -17.78 -18.68 -13.25
N LEU A 443 -17.28 -18.53 -12.03
CA LEU A 443 -16.67 -19.61 -11.28
C LEU A 443 -17.74 -20.53 -10.69
N ASP A 444 -17.77 -21.77 -11.18
CA ASP A 444 -18.80 -22.77 -10.86
C ASP A 444 -19.04 -22.89 -9.35
N ASN A 445 -20.29 -22.59 -8.94
CA ASN A 445 -20.75 -22.64 -7.56
C ASN A 445 -19.90 -21.81 -6.57
N SER A 446 -19.20 -20.78 -7.04
CA SER A 446 -18.25 -20.00 -6.23
C SER A 446 -17.18 -20.87 -5.54
N ASN A 447 -16.90 -22.06 -6.07
CA ASN A 447 -15.98 -23.02 -5.47
C ASN A 447 -14.53 -22.59 -5.74
N THR A 448 -13.81 -22.22 -4.69
CA THR A 448 -12.43 -21.72 -4.78
C THR A 448 -11.37 -22.82 -4.77
N ALA A 449 -11.74 -24.10 -4.87
CA ALA A 449 -10.76 -25.19 -4.98
C ALA A 449 -9.96 -25.07 -6.30
N ASN A 450 -8.65 -25.32 -6.24
CA ASN A 450 -7.80 -25.32 -7.42
C ASN A 450 -8.30 -26.37 -8.44
N GLY A 451 -8.35 -25.98 -9.70
CA GLY A 451 -8.90 -26.81 -10.76
C GLY A 451 -10.41 -26.66 -10.97
N THR A 452 -11.11 -25.86 -10.14
CA THR A 452 -12.51 -25.55 -10.39
C THR A 452 -12.63 -24.83 -11.73
N GLY A 453 -13.52 -25.34 -12.57
CA GLY A 453 -13.69 -24.87 -13.94
C GLY A 453 -14.58 -23.65 -14.06
N MET A 454 -14.38 -22.89 -15.13
CA MET A 454 -15.23 -21.77 -15.49
C MET A 454 -16.40 -22.20 -16.38
N LEU A 455 -17.49 -21.47 -16.30
CA LEU A 455 -18.69 -21.63 -17.12
C LEU A 455 -19.27 -20.26 -17.47
N ILE A 456 -20.29 -20.21 -18.33
CA ILE A 456 -21.12 -19.01 -18.48
C ILE A 456 -22.39 -19.11 -17.64
N TRP A 457 -22.74 -18.00 -16.98
CA TRP A 457 -23.96 -17.86 -16.19
C TRP A 457 -24.57 -16.47 -16.37
N ASP A 458 -25.85 -16.31 -16.06
CA ASP A 458 -26.51 -15.00 -16.09
C ASP A 458 -25.71 -13.98 -15.28
N CYS A 459 -25.46 -12.81 -15.88
CA CYS A 459 -24.61 -11.80 -15.28
C CYS A 459 -25.21 -11.27 -13.97
N HIS A 460 -24.44 -11.32 -12.89
CA HIS A 460 -24.82 -10.85 -11.56
C HIS A 460 -23.64 -10.16 -10.85
N THR A 461 -23.84 -9.66 -9.64
CA THR A 461 -22.82 -8.93 -8.87
C THR A 461 -22.08 -9.79 -7.85
N GLY A 462 -22.39 -11.09 -7.76
CA GLY A 462 -21.67 -12.06 -6.93
C GLY A 462 -20.18 -12.14 -7.25
N ALA A 463 -19.35 -12.37 -6.24
CA ALA A 463 -17.89 -12.33 -6.32
C ALA A 463 -17.30 -13.33 -7.34
N ASN A 464 -18.00 -14.43 -7.62
CA ASN A 464 -17.64 -15.45 -8.61
C ASN A 464 -17.73 -15.00 -10.07
N GLN A 465 -18.17 -13.76 -10.34
CA GLN A 465 -18.09 -13.12 -11.66
C GLN A 465 -17.25 -11.83 -11.65
N GLN A 466 -16.76 -11.40 -10.49
CA GLN A 466 -16.06 -10.12 -10.33
C GLN A 466 -14.54 -10.31 -10.50
N PHE A 467 -14.05 -10.03 -11.70
CA PHE A 467 -12.64 -10.14 -12.05
C PHE A 467 -11.87 -8.85 -11.78
N THR A 468 -10.77 -8.92 -11.05
CA THR A 468 -9.74 -7.88 -11.06
C THR A 468 -8.68 -8.23 -12.11
N GLN A 469 -7.89 -7.24 -12.53
CA GLN A 469 -6.73 -7.47 -13.39
C GLN A 469 -5.48 -6.92 -12.73
N SER A 470 -4.48 -7.79 -12.50
CA SER A 470 -3.15 -7.42 -12.02
C SER A 470 -2.13 -7.77 -13.10
N GLY A 471 -1.63 -6.75 -13.82
CA GLY A 471 -0.84 -6.96 -15.04
C GLY A 471 -1.66 -7.69 -16.11
N GLN A 472 -1.21 -8.87 -16.53
CA GLN A 472 -1.96 -9.75 -17.46
C GLN A 472 -2.74 -10.88 -16.75
N ALA A 473 -2.66 -10.97 -15.42
CA ALA A 473 -3.41 -11.95 -14.66
C ALA A 473 -4.86 -11.47 -14.46
N LEU A 474 -5.82 -12.36 -14.70
CA LEU A 474 -7.22 -12.16 -14.38
C LEU A 474 -7.55 -12.90 -13.09
N GLN A 475 -8.04 -12.18 -12.09
CA GLN A 475 -8.19 -12.71 -10.74
C GLN A 475 -9.63 -12.60 -10.28
N LEU A 476 -10.12 -13.60 -9.57
CA LEU A 476 -11.41 -13.56 -8.89
C LEU A 476 -11.35 -14.42 -7.63
N MET A 477 -12.00 -13.97 -6.56
CA MET A 477 -12.09 -14.71 -5.30
C MET A 477 -10.74 -15.22 -4.76
N GLY A 478 -9.67 -14.42 -4.93
CA GLY A 478 -8.31 -14.75 -4.47
C GLY A 478 -7.56 -15.77 -5.35
N LYS A 479 -8.08 -16.07 -6.55
CA LYS A 479 -7.53 -17.06 -7.47
C LYS A 479 -7.29 -16.45 -8.86
N CYS A 480 -6.42 -17.06 -9.64
CA CYS A 480 -6.09 -16.65 -10.99
C CYS A 480 -6.78 -17.54 -12.03
N LEU A 481 -7.30 -16.95 -13.10
CA LEU A 481 -7.74 -17.66 -14.29
C LEU A 481 -6.54 -18.38 -14.92
N ASN A 482 -6.65 -19.67 -15.10
CA ASN A 482 -5.51 -20.57 -15.30
C ASN A 482 -5.78 -21.62 -16.37
N LEU A 483 -4.73 -21.97 -17.11
CA LEU A 483 -4.65 -23.19 -17.91
C LEU A 483 -3.64 -24.18 -17.31
N PRO A 484 -3.88 -25.50 -17.40
CA PRO A 484 -2.83 -26.49 -17.24
C PRO A 484 -1.61 -26.20 -18.13
N THR A 485 -0.41 -26.54 -17.66
CA THR A 485 0.85 -26.23 -18.36
C THR A 485 1.06 -27.00 -19.67
N ASN A 486 0.21 -28.00 -19.94
CA ASN A 486 0.14 -28.81 -21.13
C ASN A 486 -1.18 -28.63 -21.90
N ALA A 487 -1.87 -27.48 -21.73
CA ALA A 487 -3.16 -27.24 -22.36
C ALA A 487 -3.09 -27.28 -23.89
N THR A 488 -4.13 -27.89 -24.48
CA THR A 488 -4.42 -27.95 -25.92
C THR A 488 -5.83 -27.43 -26.19
N ALA A 489 -6.21 -27.27 -27.46
CA ALA A 489 -7.58 -26.93 -27.82
C ALA A 489 -8.58 -27.94 -27.21
N GLY A 490 -9.60 -27.43 -26.53
CA GLY A 490 -10.57 -28.21 -25.75
C GLY A 490 -10.29 -28.25 -24.25
N THR A 491 -9.12 -27.78 -23.80
CA THR A 491 -8.78 -27.77 -22.38
C THR A 491 -9.69 -26.80 -21.63
N ARG A 492 -10.32 -27.27 -20.55
CA ARG A 492 -11.17 -26.44 -19.70
C ARG A 492 -10.37 -25.33 -19.03
N VAL A 493 -10.94 -24.13 -19.00
CA VAL A 493 -10.35 -23.02 -18.23
C VAL A 493 -10.75 -23.20 -16.78
N GLN A 494 -9.79 -23.04 -15.88
CA GLN A 494 -9.97 -23.26 -14.45
C GLN A 494 -9.41 -22.09 -13.64
N ILE A 495 -9.66 -22.11 -12.34
CA ILE A 495 -8.92 -21.28 -11.40
C ILE A 495 -7.78 -22.07 -10.75
N TRP A 496 -6.76 -21.34 -10.32
CA TRP A 496 -5.67 -21.87 -9.49
C TRP A 496 -5.13 -20.76 -8.58
N ASP A 497 -4.38 -21.13 -7.54
CA ASP A 497 -3.59 -20.16 -6.80
C ASP A 497 -2.71 -19.34 -7.76
N CYS A 498 -2.69 -18.03 -7.54
CA CYS A 498 -1.89 -17.13 -8.36
C CYS A 498 -0.41 -17.40 -8.11
N ASN A 499 0.34 -17.70 -9.18
CA ASN A 499 1.78 -18.01 -9.11
C ASN A 499 2.61 -17.20 -10.11
N GLY A 500 1.98 -16.27 -10.84
CA GLY A 500 2.62 -15.42 -11.83
C GLY A 500 3.01 -16.12 -13.14
N GLY A 501 2.74 -17.41 -13.29
CA GLY A 501 3.10 -18.19 -14.47
C GLY A 501 2.41 -17.70 -15.75
N THR A 502 3.05 -17.88 -16.90
CA THR A 502 2.51 -17.46 -18.21
C THR A 502 1.20 -18.16 -18.59
N ASN A 503 0.89 -19.32 -17.98
CA ASN A 503 -0.38 -20.01 -18.12
C ASN A 503 -1.54 -19.37 -17.32
N GLN A 504 -1.26 -18.34 -16.52
CA GLN A 504 -2.24 -17.52 -15.81
C GLN A 504 -2.37 -16.10 -16.36
N GLN A 505 -1.64 -15.81 -17.45
CA GLN A 505 -1.60 -14.50 -18.07
C GLN A 505 -2.39 -14.52 -19.38
N TRP A 506 -3.17 -13.45 -19.60
CA TRP A 506 -4.15 -13.35 -20.66
C TRP A 506 -4.03 -12.02 -21.40
N THR A 507 -4.15 -12.07 -22.72
CA THR A 507 -4.09 -10.91 -23.61
C THR A 507 -5.50 -10.61 -24.14
N PHE A 508 -5.95 -9.37 -23.96
CA PHE A 508 -7.18 -8.87 -24.58
C PHE A 508 -6.85 -8.35 -25.98
N ASN A 509 -7.42 -8.98 -27.00
CA ASN A 509 -7.14 -8.66 -28.39
C ASN A 509 -8.14 -7.63 -28.94
N GLY A 510 -7.72 -6.82 -29.91
CA GLY A 510 -8.56 -5.77 -30.50
C GLY A 510 -9.80 -6.27 -31.24
N ASN A 511 -9.87 -7.58 -31.55
CA ASN A 511 -11.03 -8.23 -32.16
C ASN A 511 -12.03 -8.80 -31.13
N GLY A 512 -11.83 -8.53 -29.84
CA GLY A 512 -12.70 -8.98 -28.75
C GLY A 512 -12.35 -10.35 -28.16
N THR A 513 -11.36 -11.07 -28.69
CA THR A 513 -10.93 -12.35 -28.09
C THR A 513 -10.00 -12.14 -26.90
N ILE A 514 -9.92 -13.14 -26.02
CA ILE A 514 -8.97 -13.18 -24.91
C ILE A 514 -8.08 -14.41 -25.11
N SER A 515 -6.79 -14.21 -25.41
CA SER A 515 -5.84 -15.30 -25.69
C SER A 515 -4.91 -15.57 -24.50
N SER A 516 -4.43 -16.81 -24.38
CA SER A 516 -3.40 -17.17 -23.40
C SER A 516 -2.04 -16.59 -23.79
N VAL A 517 -1.29 -16.05 -22.83
CA VAL A 517 0.09 -15.61 -23.08
C VAL A 517 1.03 -16.80 -23.33
N ARG A 518 0.83 -17.92 -22.61
CA ARG A 518 1.61 -19.15 -22.84
C ARG A 518 1.27 -19.85 -24.16
N PHE A 519 -0.01 -19.85 -24.52
CA PHE A 519 -0.52 -20.51 -25.72
C PHE A 519 -1.24 -19.47 -26.59
N PRO A 520 -0.51 -18.61 -27.33
CA PRO A 520 -1.10 -17.44 -28.00
C PRO A 520 -2.08 -17.78 -29.12
N SER A 521 -2.06 -19.02 -29.63
CA SER A 521 -3.05 -19.53 -30.59
C SER A 521 -4.36 -19.98 -29.95
N LEU A 522 -4.46 -20.00 -28.61
CA LEU A 522 -5.61 -20.47 -27.87
C LEU A 522 -6.35 -19.30 -27.20
N CYS A 523 -7.64 -19.21 -27.46
CA CYS A 523 -8.54 -18.17 -26.98
C CYS A 523 -9.62 -18.74 -26.05
N LEU A 524 -10.05 -17.94 -25.08
CA LEU A 524 -11.18 -18.23 -24.20
C LEU A 524 -12.46 -18.43 -25.03
N ASP A 525 -13.08 -19.60 -24.91
CA ASP A 525 -14.13 -20.08 -25.80
C ASP A 525 -15.29 -20.69 -25.00
N VAL A 526 -16.51 -20.25 -25.30
CA VAL A 526 -17.72 -20.89 -24.82
C VAL A 526 -17.98 -22.17 -25.63
N ASN A 527 -17.83 -23.32 -24.98
CA ASN A 527 -17.84 -24.63 -25.62
C ASN A 527 -19.05 -24.81 -26.57
N ASN A 528 -18.78 -25.22 -27.80
CA ASN A 528 -19.77 -25.43 -28.87
C ASN A 528 -20.70 -24.23 -29.11
N ALA A 529 -20.27 -23.01 -28.80
CA ALA A 529 -21.09 -21.80 -28.85
C ALA A 529 -22.41 -21.92 -28.06
N GLY A 530 -22.44 -22.77 -27.01
CA GLY A 530 -23.62 -22.93 -26.17
C GLY A 530 -24.00 -21.61 -25.50
N THR A 531 -25.30 -21.42 -25.27
CA THR A 531 -25.82 -20.15 -24.74
C THR A 531 -26.48 -20.30 -23.38
N THR A 532 -26.69 -21.51 -22.87
CA THR A 532 -27.38 -21.75 -21.60
C THR A 532 -26.45 -21.60 -20.40
N ASN A 533 -27.01 -21.25 -19.23
CA ASN A 533 -26.31 -21.31 -17.95
C ASN A 533 -25.64 -22.68 -17.75
N GLY A 534 -24.42 -22.67 -17.24
CA GLY A 534 -23.64 -23.89 -17.01
C GLY A 534 -22.83 -24.37 -18.23
N THR A 535 -22.95 -23.73 -19.39
CA THR A 535 -22.10 -24.05 -20.54
C THR A 535 -20.63 -23.81 -20.16
N THR A 536 -19.80 -24.84 -20.31
CA THR A 536 -18.39 -24.79 -19.91
C THR A 536 -17.60 -23.82 -20.79
N VAL A 537 -16.64 -23.13 -20.16
CA VAL A 537 -15.65 -22.31 -20.86
C VAL A 537 -14.32 -23.05 -20.93
N LEU A 538 -13.79 -23.17 -22.14
CA LEU A 538 -12.54 -23.85 -22.47
C LEU A 538 -11.63 -22.92 -23.26
N VAL A 539 -10.46 -23.40 -23.68
CA VAL A 539 -9.68 -22.73 -24.70
C VAL A 539 -9.71 -23.48 -26.03
N TRP A 540 -9.80 -22.73 -27.12
CA TRP A 540 -9.81 -23.28 -28.47
C TRP A 540 -8.96 -22.44 -29.41
N THR A 541 -8.64 -22.96 -30.60
CA THR A 541 -7.91 -22.20 -31.61
C THR A 541 -8.60 -20.86 -31.88
N CYS A 542 -7.86 -19.76 -31.76
CA CYS A 542 -8.40 -18.41 -31.89
C CYS A 542 -9.07 -18.20 -33.26
N HIS A 543 -10.29 -17.69 -33.24
CA HIS A 543 -11.11 -17.35 -34.40
C HIS A 543 -12.02 -16.16 -34.10
N THR A 544 -12.79 -15.69 -35.08
CA THR A 544 -13.58 -14.46 -34.98
C THR A 544 -15.06 -14.67 -34.62
N ALA A 545 -15.50 -15.92 -34.41
CA ALA A 545 -16.88 -16.21 -34.03
C ALA A 545 -17.20 -15.71 -32.61
N ALA A 546 -18.48 -15.38 -32.38
CA ALA A 546 -18.96 -14.69 -31.18
C ALA A 546 -18.75 -15.46 -29.87
N ASN A 547 -18.60 -16.80 -29.92
CA ASN A 547 -18.33 -17.62 -28.74
C ASN A 547 -16.91 -17.45 -28.16
N GLN A 548 -16.01 -16.80 -28.90
CA GLN A 548 -14.68 -16.40 -28.42
C GLN A 548 -14.55 -14.89 -28.15
N ARG A 549 -15.62 -14.12 -28.37
CA ARG A 549 -15.59 -12.67 -28.16
C ARG A 549 -16.20 -12.31 -26.80
N TRP A 550 -15.49 -11.46 -26.07
CA TRP A 550 -15.80 -11.09 -24.69
C TRP A 550 -15.74 -9.57 -24.52
N SER A 551 -16.65 -9.05 -23.72
CA SER A 551 -16.70 -7.64 -23.33
C SER A 551 -16.51 -7.50 -21.82
N ARG A 552 -15.82 -6.44 -21.40
CA ARG A 552 -15.73 -6.06 -19.99
C ARG A 552 -16.96 -5.22 -19.63
N ILE A 553 -17.71 -5.61 -18.59
CA ILE A 553 -18.96 -4.96 -18.15
C ILE A 553 -19.12 -4.88 -16.63
#